data_AF-A0A1Y2CVY3-F1
#
_entry.id   AF-A0A1Y2CVY3-F1
#
_cell.length_a   1.000
_cell.length_b   1.000
_cell.length_c   1.000
_cell.angle_alpha   90.00
_cell.angle_beta   90.00
_cell.angle_gamma   90.00
#
_symmetry.space_group_name_H-M   'P 1'
#
loop_
_entity.id
_entity.type
_entity.pdbx_description
1 polymer ?
#
loop_
_entity_poly.entity_id
_entity_poly.type
_entity_poly.pdbx_seq_one_letter_code
_entity_poly.pdbx_strand_id
1 'polypeptide(L)'
;MNDIQGQPDLFLEGLTLFNSPDPNNLQSYYDRSPRNAIKFWMEHGLIPQLTPPSPTTIPDEHLTLYSIAFFLHSTPGLKRTSKGIYLTDPSDEIKQVRQYFMSLINLESKDVFEALCELAEHHLMFPGEASKIDKLLEAFAERYLECNPAAMNQFKSEDCLVNVLFAILFLNQELYGSKTKRPTKRTRTEFILTYRDLGIGGSKDANSAYFGELYDKVKGRRIIIWEEERERIDDEQETTWCRLF
;
A
#
# COMPACT_ATOMS: atom_id res chain seq x y z
N MET A 1 44.43 10.28 22.79
CA MET A 1 43.42 11.29 22.46
C MET A 1 43.66 11.69 21.03
N ASN A 2 42.99 11.02 20.08
CA ASN A 2 43.02 11.42 18.68
C ASN A 2 41.67 12.06 18.38
N ASP A 3 41.75 13.30 17.90
CA ASP A 3 40.65 14.13 17.46
C ASP A 3 39.76 13.40 16.44
N ILE A 4 38.48 13.26 16.79
CA ILE A 4 37.39 13.06 15.85
C ILE A 4 36.56 14.35 15.88
N GLN A 5 37.16 15.45 15.45
CA GLN A 5 36.44 16.67 15.10
C GLN A 5 36.64 16.92 13.61
N GLY A 6 35.56 16.85 12.83
CA GLY A 6 35.53 17.48 11.51
C GLY A 6 35.08 16.65 10.32
N GLN A 7 34.54 15.44 10.48
CA GLN A 7 33.71 14.88 9.39
C GLN A 7 32.27 15.33 9.63
N PRO A 8 31.64 16.08 8.70
CA PRO A 8 30.20 16.29 8.80
C PRO A 8 29.53 14.92 8.77
N ASP A 9 28.55 14.73 9.65
CA ASP A 9 27.76 13.52 9.65
C ASP A 9 27.02 13.45 8.31
N LEU A 10 27.54 12.62 7.39
CA LEU A 10 27.01 12.42 6.04
C LEU A 10 25.50 12.09 6.07
N PHE A 11 25.02 11.50 7.17
CA PHE A 11 23.60 11.27 7.38
C PHE A 11 22.84 12.56 7.65
N LEU A 12 23.34 13.46 8.50
CA LEU A 12 22.72 14.77 8.78
C LEU A 12 22.84 15.74 7.59
N GLU A 13 23.96 15.73 6.87
CA GLU A 13 24.09 16.45 5.59
C GLU A 13 23.15 15.87 4.52
N GLY A 14 23.02 14.54 4.48
CA GLY A 14 22.05 13.85 3.64
C GLY A 14 20.61 14.27 3.92
N LEU A 15 20.22 14.32 5.20
CA LEU A 15 18.87 14.73 5.63
C LEU A 15 18.56 16.21 5.39
N THR A 16 19.58 17.09 5.43
CA THR A 16 19.40 18.52 5.10
C THR A 16 19.24 18.74 3.60
N LEU A 17 20.00 18.01 2.75
CA LEU A 17 19.77 17.96 1.30
C LEU A 17 18.43 17.31 0.94
N PHE A 18 18.00 16.31 1.72
CA PHE A 18 16.74 15.61 1.52
C PHE A 18 15.51 16.53 1.64
N ASN A 19 15.51 17.45 2.62
CA ASN A 19 14.40 18.37 2.87
C ASN A 19 14.59 19.77 2.25
N SER A 20 15.63 19.98 1.44
CA SER A 20 15.86 21.27 0.76
C SER A 20 14.68 21.62 -0.16
N PRO A 21 14.25 22.89 -0.32
CA PRO A 21 13.22 23.26 -1.29
C PRO A 21 13.69 23.23 -2.76
N ASP A 22 14.95 22.85 -3.05
CA ASP A 22 15.50 22.78 -4.40
C ASP A 22 14.81 21.67 -5.24
N PRO A 23 14.26 21.95 -6.43
CA PRO A 23 13.71 20.93 -7.33
C PRO A 23 14.75 19.92 -7.88
N ASN A 24 16.04 20.14 -7.62
CA ASN A 24 17.12 19.19 -7.86
C ASN A 24 17.58 18.46 -6.59
N ASN A 25 16.87 18.63 -5.48
CA ASN A 25 17.13 17.89 -4.25
C ASN A 25 16.85 16.38 -4.41
N LEU A 26 17.26 15.62 -3.39
CA LEU A 26 17.08 14.17 -3.35
C LEU A 26 15.59 13.76 -3.39
N GLN A 27 14.70 14.55 -2.77
CA GLN A 27 13.27 14.26 -2.77
C GLN A 27 12.64 14.38 -4.16
N SER A 28 13.00 15.41 -4.92
CA SER A 28 12.52 15.63 -6.28
C SER A 28 13.09 14.60 -7.25
N TYR A 29 14.32 14.14 -7.03
CA TYR A 29 14.86 13.00 -7.75
C TYR A 29 14.08 11.71 -7.47
N TYR A 30 13.76 11.45 -6.20
CA TYR A 30 12.91 10.33 -5.79
C TYR A 30 11.53 10.38 -6.41
N ASP A 31 10.88 11.54 -6.43
CA ASP A 31 9.55 11.68 -7.01
C ASP A 31 9.53 11.45 -8.53
N ARG A 32 10.62 11.79 -9.24
CA ARG A 32 10.76 11.50 -10.68
C ARG A 32 11.15 10.06 -10.96
N SER A 33 11.97 9.46 -10.11
CA SER A 33 12.53 8.13 -10.34
C SER A 33 12.81 7.41 -9.00
N PRO A 34 11.79 6.85 -8.34
CA PRO A 34 11.94 6.27 -7.01
C PRO A 34 13.02 5.17 -6.95
N ARG A 35 13.05 4.32 -7.97
CA ARG A 35 14.02 3.21 -8.07
C ARG A 35 15.45 3.72 -8.17
N ASN A 36 15.72 4.68 -9.06
CA ASN A 36 17.07 5.20 -9.24
C ASN A 36 17.51 6.05 -8.04
N ALA A 37 16.60 6.76 -7.40
CA ALA A 37 16.89 7.50 -6.18
C ALA A 37 17.27 6.57 -5.02
N ILE A 38 16.53 5.48 -4.81
CA ILE A 38 16.89 4.49 -3.77
C ILE A 38 18.25 3.85 -4.07
N LYS A 39 18.52 3.49 -5.32
CA LYS A 39 19.83 2.99 -5.73
C LYS A 39 20.94 4.01 -5.43
N PHE A 40 20.74 5.26 -5.80
CA PHE A 40 21.68 6.35 -5.51
C PHE A 40 21.91 6.51 -4.00
N TRP A 41 20.85 6.49 -3.20
CA TRP A 41 20.94 6.60 -1.74
C TRP A 41 21.68 5.43 -1.10
N MET A 42 21.46 4.21 -1.61
CA MET A 42 22.22 3.03 -1.20
C MET A 42 23.72 3.19 -1.50
N GLU A 43 24.07 3.59 -2.72
CA GLU A 43 25.47 3.76 -3.15
C GLU A 43 26.21 4.85 -2.37
N HIS A 44 25.49 5.86 -1.88
CA HIS A 44 26.06 6.99 -1.11
C HIS A 44 25.87 6.82 0.41
N GLY A 45 25.40 5.67 0.89
CA GLY A 45 25.26 5.39 2.33
C GLY A 45 24.17 6.20 3.04
N LEU A 46 23.19 6.74 2.29
CA LEU A 46 22.08 7.53 2.81
C LEU A 46 20.94 6.66 3.39
N ILE A 47 20.89 5.39 3.00
CA ILE A 47 20.04 4.38 3.64
C ILE A 47 20.89 3.58 4.63
N PRO A 48 20.63 3.69 5.95
CA PRO A 48 21.36 2.95 6.96
C PRO A 48 21.26 1.44 6.72
N GLN A 49 22.40 0.74 6.69
CA GLN A 49 22.40 -0.72 6.67
C GLN A 49 22.08 -1.22 8.08
N LEU A 50 20.91 -1.80 8.27
CA LEU A 50 20.50 -2.32 9.56
C LEU A 50 21.34 -3.57 9.89
N THR A 51 21.88 -3.60 11.10
CA THR A 51 22.48 -4.82 11.65
C THR A 51 21.38 -5.78 12.10
N PRO A 52 21.50 -7.09 11.82
CA PRO A 52 20.48 -8.06 12.20
C PRO A 52 20.30 -8.07 13.73
N PRO A 53 19.10 -7.83 14.27
CA PRO A 53 18.84 -8.06 15.69
C PRO A 53 18.88 -9.57 15.96
N SER A 54 19.63 -10.00 16.97
CA SER A 54 19.66 -11.41 17.39
C SER A 54 18.44 -11.72 18.28
N PRO A 55 17.71 -12.84 18.09
CA PRO A 55 17.77 -13.79 16.97
C PRO A 55 16.95 -13.29 15.76
N THR A 56 17.53 -13.32 14.57
CA THR A 56 17.00 -12.62 13.38
C THR A 56 16.01 -13.50 12.62
N THR A 57 14.80 -12.98 12.37
CA THR A 57 13.79 -13.61 11.49
C THR A 57 14.06 -13.36 10.00
N ILE A 58 14.99 -12.46 9.68
CA ILE A 58 15.31 -12.00 8.33
C ILE A 58 16.66 -12.62 7.92
N PRO A 59 16.75 -13.30 6.75
CA PRO A 59 18.01 -13.82 6.24
C PRO A 59 19.03 -12.70 5.98
N ASP A 60 20.33 -12.98 6.17
CA ASP A 60 21.40 -11.99 6.00
C ASP A 60 21.41 -11.40 4.58
N GLU A 61 21.11 -12.21 3.56
CA GLU A 61 21.00 -11.78 2.17
C GLU A 61 19.86 -10.76 1.92
N HIS A 62 18.88 -10.69 2.82
CA HIS A 62 17.71 -9.83 2.73
C HIS A 62 17.81 -8.56 3.60
N LEU A 63 18.89 -8.39 4.38
CA LEU A 63 19.06 -7.23 5.27
C LEU A 63 19.04 -5.89 4.53
N THR A 64 19.62 -5.84 3.33
CA THR A 64 19.57 -4.66 2.47
C THR A 64 18.13 -4.33 2.08
N LEU A 65 17.35 -5.35 1.70
CA LEU A 65 15.95 -5.18 1.27
C LEU A 65 15.08 -4.71 2.43
N TYR A 66 15.29 -5.27 3.62
CA TYR A 66 14.63 -4.82 4.84
C TYR A 66 15.04 -3.40 5.22
N SER A 67 16.30 -3.02 5.06
CA SER A 67 16.77 -1.66 5.31
C SER A 67 16.09 -0.63 4.40
N ILE A 68 15.88 -0.97 3.13
CA ILE A 68 15.10 -0.15 2.20
C ILE A 68 13.65 -0.04 2.66
N ALA A 69 13.01 -1.17 3.01
CA ALA A 69 11.63 -1.17 3.51
C ALA A 69 11.47 -0.29 4.77
N PHE A 70 12.39 -0.44 5.72
CA PHE A 70 12.43 0.35 6.95
C PHE A 70 12.64 1.84 6.67
N PHE A 71 13.54 2.19 5.75
CA PHE A 71 13.75 3.56 5.33
C PHE A 71 12.48 4.15 4.70
N LEU A 72 11.83 3.42 3.79
CA LEU A 72 10.57 3.85 3.17
C LEU A 72 9.45 4.04 4.18
N HIS A 73 9.39 3.19 5.20
CA HIS A 73 8.39 3.26 6.26
C HIS A 73 8.65 4.43 7.22
N SER A 74 9.88 4.54 7.72
CA SER A 74 10.21 5.36 8.89
C SER A 74 10.72 6.76 8.54
N THR A 75 11.14 7.01 7.30
CA THR A 75 11.63 8.35 6.89
C THR A 75 10.47 9.32 6.66
N PRO A 76 10.35 10.40 7.45
CA PRO A 76 9.33 11.42 7.26
C PRO A 76 9.59 12.23 5.98
N GLY A 77 8.52 12.79 5.40
CA GLY A 77 8.62 13.67 4.23
C GLY A 77 8.64 12.96 2.86
N LEU A 78 8.88 11.64 2.83
CA LEU A 78 8.75 10.85 1.60
C LEU A 78 7.31 10.88 1.06
N LYS A 79 7.13 11.33 -0.18
CA LYS A 79 5.82 11.32 -0.84
C LYS A 79 5.23 9.91 -0.93
N ARG A 80 4.00 9.77 -0.44
CA ARG A 80 3.23 8.51 -0.45
C ARG A 80 2.98 7.97 -1.86
N THR A 81 2.80 8.83 -2.86
CA THR A 81 2.67 8.43 -4.28
C THR A 81 3.93 7.75 -4.77
N SER A 82 5.10 8.35 -4.50
CA SER A 82 6.41 7.82 -4.88
C SER A 82 6.68 6.46 -4.20
N LYS A 83 6.25 6.28 -2.94
CA LYS A 83 6.29 4.98 -2.24
C LYS A 83 5.45 3.92 -2.97
N GLY A 84 4.20 4.25 -3.31
CA GLY A 84 3.31 3.35 -4.04
C GLY A 84 3.84 2.93 -5.41
N ILE A 85 4.43 3.88 -6.16
CA ILE A 85 5.08 3.59 -7.45
C ILE A 85 6.26 2.64 -7.26
N TYR A 86 7.14 2.92 -6.29
CA TYR A 86 8.29 2.07 -6.03
C TYR A 86 7.86 0.65 -5.64
N LEU A 87 7.01 0.51 -4.63
CA LEU A 87 6.62 -0.78 -4.06
C LEU A 87 5.85 -1.67 -5.04
N THR A 88 5.40 -1.14 -6.18
CA THR A 88 4.65 -1.89 -7.21
C THR A 88 5.48 -2.23 -8.45
N ASP A 89 6.78 -1.93 -8.44
CA ASP A 89 7.72 -2.45 -9.43
C ASP A 89 7.66 -4.00 -9.44
N PRO A 90 7.64 -4.63 -10.63
CA PRO A 90 7.40 -6.07 -10.75
C PRO A 90 8.63 -6.94 -10.42
N SER A 91 9.81 -6.37 -10.17
CA SER A 91 10.99 -7.17 -9.87
C SER A 91 10.90 -7.89 -8.52
N ASP A 92 11.50 -9.08 -8.43
CA ASP A 92 11.47 -9.92 -7.23
C ASP A 92 12.09 -9.23 -6.00
N GLU A 93 13.15 -8.46 -6.23
CA GLU A 93 13.78 -7.60 -5.22
C GLU A 93 12.74 -6.67 -4.57
N ILE A 94 11.93 -6.00 -5.39
CA ILE A 94 10.95 -5.03 -4.91
C ILE A 94 9.70 -5.72 -4.36
N LYS A 95 9.34 -6.92 -4.86
CA LYS A 95 8.36 -7.78 -4.20
C LYS A 95 8.76 -8.06 -2.76
N GLN A 96 10.02 -8.43 -2.53
CA GLN A 96 10.50 -8.71 -1.18
C GLN A 96 10.55 -7.46 -0.30
N VAL A 97 10.98 -6.31 -0.86
CA VAL A 97 10.91 -5.01 -0.15
C VAL A 97 9.47 -4.65 0.21
N ARG A 98 8.49 -4.92 -0.67
CA ARG A 98 7.07 -4.69 -0.41
C ARG A 98 6.56 -5.54 0.75
N GLN A 99 6.91 -6.82 0.80
CA GLN A 99 6.54 -7.70 1.92
C GLN A 99 7.13 -7.20 3.24
N TYR A 100 8.40 -6.80 3.27
CA TYR A 100 9.02 -6.19 4.44
C TYR A 100 8.39 -4.83 4.81
N PHE A 101 8.00 -4.03 3.83
CA PHE A 101 7.31 -2.77 4.10
C PHE A 101 5.96 -3.01 4.78
N MET A 102 5.19 -3.98 4.30
CA MET A 102 3.92 -4.36 4.92
C MET A 102 4.12 -4.93 6.33
N SER A 103 5.18 -5.70 6.56
CA SER A 103 5.46 -6.28 7.89
C SER A 103 5.75 -5.24 8.98
N LEU A 104 6.14 -4.01 8.59
CA LEU A 104 6.36 -2.89 9.49
C LEU A 104 5.06 -2.20 9.93
N ILE A 105 3.94 -2.48 9.27
CA ILE A 105 2.64 -1.90 9.56
C ILE A 105 1.92 -2.78 10.60
N ASN A 106 1.37 -2.14 11.64
CA ASN A 106 0.62 -2.81 12.68
C ASN A 106 -0.88 -2.85 12.33
N LEU A 107 -1.34 -4.03 11.88
CA LEU A 107 -2.74 -4.28 11.52
C LEU A 107 -3.48 -5.13 12.57
N GLU A 108 -2.86 -5.38 13.72
CA GLU A 108 -3.43 -6.24 14.75
C GLU A 108 -4.74 -5.69 15.31
N SER A 109 -5.75 -6.55 15.45
CA SER A 109 -7.06 -6.22 16.00
C SER A 109 -7.85 -5.16 15.22
N LYS A 110 -7.39 -4.78 14.01
CA LYS A 110 -8.13 -3.91 13.10
C LYS A 110 -9.00 -4.76 12.20
N ASP A 111 -10.20 -4.28 11.91
CA ASP A 111 -10.98 -4.88 10.84
C ASP A 111 -10.41 -4.52 9.46
N VAL A 112 -10.73 -5.32 8.45
CA VAL A 112 -10.16 -5.20 7.08
C VAL A 112 -10.31 -3.79 6.52
N PHE A 113 -11.45 -3.14 6.73
CA PHE A 113 -11.70 -1.80 6.19
C PHE A 113 -10.84 -0.76 6.90
N GLU A 114 -10.75 -0.79 8.23
CA GLU A 114 -9.89 0.12 9.00
C GLU A 114 -8.40 -0.07 8.69
N ALA A 115 -7.96 -1.31 8.56
CA ALA A 115 -6.59 -1.65 8.16
C ALA A 115 -6.25 -1.11 6.76
N LEU A 116 -7.18 -1.23 5.80
CA LEU A 116 -7.01 -0.70 4.44
C LEU A 116 -6.99 0.84 4.43
N CYS A 117 -7.84 1.48 5.24
CA CYS A 117 -7.84 2.94 5.40
C CYS A 117 -6.49 3.42 5.95
N GLU A 118 -5.94 2.77 6.97
CA GLU A 118 -4.63 3.12 7.52
C GLU A 118 -3.52 3.04 6.47
N LEU A 119 -3.48 1.94 5.69
CA LEU A 119 -2.52 1.79 4.60
C LEU A 119 -2.60 2.98 3.61
N ALA A 120 -3.82 3.28 3.15
CA ALA A 120 -4.07 4.32 2.15
C ALA A 120 -3.88 5.75 2.68
N GLU A 121 -4.17 6.01 3.95
CA GLU A 121 -4.14 7.36 4.53
C GLU A 121 -2.76 7.73 5.10
N HIS A 122 -2.01 6.75 5.61
CA HIS A 122 -0.79 7.04 6.37
C HIS A 122 0.48 6.51 5.73
N HIS A 123 0.43 5.40 4.98
CA HIS A 123 1.64 4.71 4.56
C HIS A 123 2.01 4.96 3.09
N LEU A 124 1.05 4.84 2.17
CA LEU A 124 1.28 5.00 0.73
C LEU A 124 0.01 5.48 0.00
N MET A 125 0.16 5.88 -1.27
CA MET A 125 -0.97 6.04 -2.18
C MET A 125 -0.92 4.94 -3.24
N PHE A 126 -2.08 4.42 -3.63
CA PHE A 126 -2.11 3.36 -4.62
C PHE A 126 -1.88 3.96 -6.02
N PRO A 127 -1.12 3.27 -6.88
CA PRO A 127 -1.05 3.61 -8.30
C PRO A 127 -2.40 3.44 -8.99
N GLY A 128 -2.60 4.10 -10.13
CA GLY A 128 -3.86 4.01 -10.88
C GLY A 128 -4.02 2.71 -11.70
N GLU A 129 -2.93 2.00 -11.96
CA GLU A 129 -2.94 0.81 -12.80
C GLU A 129 -3.33 -0.47 -12.04
N ALA A 130 -4.24 -1.26 -12.62
CA ALA A 130 -4.77 -2.48 -11.98
C ALA A 130 -3.71 -3.49 -11.52
N SER A 131 -2.79 -3.80 -12.41
CA SER A 131 -1.70 -4.74 -12.13
C SER A 131 -0.74 -4.25 -11.04
N LYS A 132 -0.77 -2.97 -10.66
CA LYS A 132 0.02 -2.42 -9.56
C LYS A 132 -0.77 -2.43 -8.25
N ILE A 133 -2.06 -2.09 -8.29
CA ILE A 133 -2.96 -2.22 -7.13
C ILE A 133 -2.99 -3.65 -6.63
N ASP A 134 -3.13 -4.61 -7.54
CA ASP A 134 -3.14 -6.05 -7.24
C ASP A 134 -1.96 -6.47 -6.35
N LYS A 135 -0.74 -6.09 -6.73
CA LYS A 135 0.49 -6.37 -5.95
C LYS A 135 0.46 -5.80 -4.52
N LEU A 136 -0.16 -4.64 -4.32
CA LEU A 136 -0.30 -4.04 -2.99
C LEU A 136 -1.33 -4.80 -2.16
N LEU A 137 -2.45 -5.19 -2.77
CA LEU A 137 -3.52 -5.92 -2.09
C LEU A 137 -3.10 -7.34 -1.72
N GLU A 138 -2.34 -8.05 -2.57
CA GLU A 138 -1.73 -9.34 -2.25
C GLU A 138 -0.86 -9.22 -0.98
N ALA A 139 0.15 -8.35 -1.02
CA ALA A 139 1.06 -8.17 0.12
C ALA A 139 0.34 -7.67 1.39
N PHE A 140 -0.71 -6.86 1.24
CA PHE A 140 -1.54 -6.45 2.36
C PHE A 140 -2.37 -7.62 2.91
N ALA A 141 -2.93 -8.48 2.06
CA ALA A 141 -3.72 -9.63 2.48
C ALA A 141 -2.86 -10.65 3.24
N GLU A 142 -1.65 -10.96 2.73
CA GLU A 142 -0.64 -11.76 3.44
C GLU A 142 -0.44 -11.20 4.86
N ARG A 143 -0.09 -9.92 4.95
CA ARG A 143 0.19 -9.25 6.23
C ARG A 143 -1.02 -9.20 7.17
N TYR A 144 -2.21 -8.92 6.65
CA TYR A 144 -3.42 -8.82 7.45
C TYR A 144 -3.76 -10.16 8.10
N LEU A 145 -3.59 -11.27 7.37
CA LEU A 145 -3.84 -12.62 7.88
C LEU A 145 -2.78 -13.06 8.90
N GLU A 146 -1.52 -12.65 8.74
CA GLU A 146 -0.48 -12.83 9.77
C GLU A 146 -0.84 -12.11 11.08
N CYS A 147 -1.29 -10.86 11.00
CA CYS A 147 -1.67 -10.07 12.18
C CYS A 147 -3.00 -10.52 12.79
N ASN A 148 -3.90 -11.09 11.98
CA ASN A 148 -5.25 -11.47 12.38
C ASN A 148 -5.57 -12.93 11.97
N PRO A 149 -4.93 -13.95 12.56
CA PRO A 149 -5.09 -15.34 12.11
C PRO A 149 -6.54 -15.85 12.15
N ALA A 150 -7.37 -15.31 13.05
CA ALA A 150 -8.79 -15.63 13.14
C ALA A 150 -9.57 -15.27 11.86
N ALA A 151 -9.13 -14.27 11.10
CA ALA A 151 -9.73 -13.86 9.83
C ALA A 151 -9.66 -14.96 8.76
N MET A 152 -8.71 -15.90 8.85
CA MET A 152 -8.64 -17.06 7.96
C MET A 152 -9.91 -17.93 8.05
N ASN A 153 -10.55 -18.01 9.23
CA ASN A 153 -11.81 -18.74 9.39
C ASN A 153 -12.96 -18.10 8.59
N GLN A 154 -12.89 -16.79 8.37
CA GLN A 154 -13.88 -16.02 7.64
C GLN A 154 -13.58 -16.08 6.13
N PHE A 155 -12.38 -15.71 5.70
CA PHE A 155 -12.04 -15.57 4.28
C PHE A 155 -11.65 -16.88 3.59
N LYS A 156 -11.26 -17.92 4.33
CA LYS A 156 -10.86 -19.26 3.82
C LYS A 156 -9.57 -19.30 3.00
N SER A 157 -9.21 -18.22 2.30
CA SER A 157 -7.95 -18.06 1.58
C SER A 157 -7.55 -16.59 1.50
N GLU A 158 -6.28 -16.36 1.17
CA GLU A 158 -5.75 -15.03 0.86
C GLU A 158 -6.43 -14.41 -0.38
N ASP A 159 -6.58 -15.19 -1.46
CA ASP A 159 -7.29 -14.76 -2.68
C ASP A 159 -8.70 -14.24 -2.39
N CYS A 160 -9.39 -14.85 -1.42
CA CYS A 160 -10.71 -14.39 -1.03
C CYS A 160 -10.65 -13.02 -0.34
N LEU A 161 -9.65 -12.80 0.52
CA LEU A 161 -9.42 -11.50 1.14
C LEU A 161 -9.04 -10.43 0.10
N VAL A 162 -8.19 -10.76 -0.88
CA VAL A 162 -7.86 -9.87 -2.00
C VAL A 162 -9.12 -9.45 -2.77
N ASN A 163 -10.01 -10.39 -3.06
CA ASN A 163 -11.31 -10.09 -3.69
C ASN A 163 -12.21 -9.20 -2.84
N VAL A 164 -12.22 -9.38 -1.51
CA VAL A 164 -12.94 -8.49 -0.58
C VAL A 164 -12.33 -7.08 -0.59
N LEU A 165 -11.01 -6.95 -0.65
CA LEU A 165 -10.33 -5.66 -0.73
C LEU A 165 -10.69 -4.93 -2.03
N PHE A 166 -10.69 -5.64 -3.17
CA PHE A 166 -11.20 -5.08 -4.43
C PHE A 166 -12.65 -4.63 -4.31
N ALA A 167 -13.52 -5.41 -3.66
CA ALA A 167 -14.91 -5.03 -3.42
C ALA A 167 -15.03 -3.68 -2.67
N ILE A 168 -14.17 -3.46 -1.68
CA ILE A 168 -14.09 -2.20 -0.93
C ILE A 168 -13.68 -1.05 -1.84
N LEU A 169 -12.59 -1.21 -2.61
CA LEU A 169 -12.10 -0.17 -3.52
C LEU A 169 -13.14 0.20 -4.58
N PHE A 170 -13.82 -0.80 -5.16
CA PHE A 170 -14.89 -0.58 -6.14
C PHE A 170 -16.07 0.15 -5.54
N LEU A 171 -16.53 -0.27 -4.36
CA LEU A 171 -17.62 0.41 -3.69
C LEU A 171 -17.26 1.87 -3.37
N ASN A 172 -16.04 2.13 -2.90
CA ASN A 172 -15.55 3.48 -2.65
C ASN A 172 -15.60 4.35 -3.92
N GLN A 173 -15.16 3.81 -5.06
CA GLN A 173 -15.23 4.48 -6.35
C GLN A 173 -16.68 4.73 -6.79
N GLU A 174 -17.60 3.79 -6.58
CA GLU A 174 -19.01 3.97 -6.94
C GLU A 174 -19.76 4.96 -6.05
N LEU A 175 -19.37 5.09 -4.78
CA LEU A 175 -20.02 5.99 -3.83
C LEU A 175 -19.46 7.42 -3.90
N TYR A 176 -18.19 7.59 -4.20
CA TYR A 176 -17.49 8.88 -4.11
C TYR A 176 -16.74 9.31 -5.37
N GLY A 177 -16.63 8.46 -6.39
CA GLY A 177 -15.96 8.80 -7.64
C GLY A 177 -16.69 9.92 -8.39
N SER A 178 -15.95 10.96 -8.77
CA SER A 178 -16.49 12.16 -9.44
C SER A 178 -17.07 11.92 -10.85
N LYS A 179 -16.82 10.74 -11.43
CA LYS A 179 -17.15 10.39 -12.82
C LYS A 179 -17.96 9.09 -12.98
N THR A 180 -18.65 8.60 -11.95
CA THR A 180 -19.49 7.40 -12.13
C THR A 180 -20.54 7.68 -13.20
N LYS A 181 -20.38 7.09 -14.40
CA LYS A 181 -21.34 7.15 -15.52
C LYS A 181 -22.72 6.58 -15.14
N ARG A 182 -22.83 5.90 -13.99
CA ARG A 182 -24.11 5.48 -13.41
C ARG A 182 -24.80 6.69 -12.75
N PRO A 183 -26.04 7.01 -13.14
CA PRO A 183 -26.80 8.10 -12.54
C PRO A 183 -27.15 7.85 -11.06
N THR A 184 -27.01 6.61 -10.59
CA THR A 184 -27.32 6.20 -9.21
C THR A 184 -26.15 5.48 -8.56
N LYS A 185 -25.79 5.92 -7.35
CA LYS A 185 -24.82 5.24 -6.48
C LYS A 185 -25.29 3.81 -6.19
N ARG A 186 -24.37 2.83 -6.16
CA ARG A 186 -24.69 1.44 -5.84
C ARG A 186 -25.41 1.36 -4.49
N THR A 187 -26.56 0.69 -4.46
CA THR A 187 -27.33 0.50 -3.23
C THR A 187 -26.72 -0.61 -2.38
N ARG A 188 -27.02 -0.58 -1.07
CA ARG A 188 -26.58 -1.61 -0.12
C ARG A 188 -27.01 -3.02 -0.54
N THR A 189 -28.27 -3.15 -0.99
CA THR A 189 -28.83 -4.43 -1.44
C THR A 189 -28.11 -4.96 -2.67
N GLU A 190 -27.85 -4.11 -3.67
CA GLU A 190 -27.11 -4.50 -4.87
C GLU A 190 -25.70 -5.01 -4.51
N PHE A 191 -24.97 -4.27 -3.67
CA PHE A 191 -23.64 -4.67 -3.20
C PHE A 191 -23.66 -6.04 -2.53
N ILE A 192 -24.57 -6.25 -1.57
CA ILE A 192 -24.69 -7.53 -0.87
C ILE A 192 -24.99 -8.69 -1.84
N LEU A 193 -25.95 -8.51 -2.76
CA LEU A 193 -26.34 -9.55 -3.70
C LEU A 193 -25.18 -9.93 -4.63
N THR A 194 -24.46 -8.94 -5.16
CA THR A 194 -23.29 -9.17 -6.04
C THR A 194 -22.24 -10.06 -5.36
N TYR A 195 -21.77 -9.70 -4.17
CA TYR A 195 -20.68 -10.44 -3.53
C TYR A 195 -21.12 -11.74 -2.85
N ARG A 196 -22.40 -11.84 -2.46
CA ARG A 196 -23.02 -13.11 -2.06
C ARG A 196 -23.02 -14.12 -3.22
N ASP A 197 -23.41 -13.69 -4.40
CA ASP A 197 -23.59 -14.57 -5.56
C ASP A 197 -22.24 -14.99 -6.19
N LEU A 198 -21.20 -14.17 -6.04
CA LEU A 198 -19.82 -14.53 -6.36
C LEU A 198 -19.18 -15.54 -5.38
N GLY A 199 -19.85 -15.84 -4.25
CA GLY A 199 -19.35 -16.82 -3.28
C GLY A 199 -18.11 -16.37 -2.50
N ILE A 200 -17.81 -15.07 -2.50
CA ILE A 200 -16.67 -14.50 -1.76
C ILE A 200 -17.03 -14.47 -0.27
N GLY A 201 -16.24 -15.13 0.59
CA GLY A 201 -16.33 -14.97 2.06
C GLY A 201 -16.93 -16.11 2.89
N GLY A 202 -17.10 -17.32 2.34
CA GLY A 202 -17.69 -18.44 3.08
C GLY A 202 -19.19 -18.61 2.84
N SER A 203 -20.00 -18.91 3.87
CA SER A 203 -21.42 -19.24 3.69
C SER A 203 -22.29 -18.05 3.29
N LYS A 204 -23.31 -18.26 2.45
CA LYS A 204 -24.19 -17.20 1.87
C LYS A 204 -24.79 -16.23 2.90
N ASP A 205 -25.22 -16.72 4.07
CA ASP A 205 -25.86 -15.89 5.10
C ASP A 205 -24.85 -15.03 5.87
N ALA A 206 -23.70 -15.61 6.25
CA ALA A 206 -22.60 -14.88 6.88
C ALA A 206 -22.04 -13.78 5.96
N ASN A 207 -21.97 -14.05 4.65
CA ASN A 207 -21.53 -13.07 3.65
C ASN A 207 -22.48 -11.87 3.60
N SER A 208 -23.79 -12.10 3.72
CA SER A 208 -24.78 -11.03 3.58
C SER A 208 -24.71 -10.01 4.72
N ALA A 209 -24.52 -10.46 5.96
CA ALA A 209 -24.33 -9.57 7.11
C ALA A 209 -23.01 -8.80 7.00
N TYR A 210 -21.91 -9.50 6.69
CA TYR A 210 -20.58 -8.91 6.55
C TYR A 210 -20.52 -7.84 5.46
N PHE A 211 -20.96 -8.13 4.23
CA PHE A 211 -20.96 -7.15 3.14
C PHE A 211 -21.93 -5.99 3.41
N GLY A 212 -22.99 -6.23 4.20
CA GLY A 212 -23.85 -5.15 4.66
C GLY A 212 -23.12 -4.17 5.58
N GLU A 213 -22.43 -4.68 6.61
CA GLU A 213 -21.61 -3.85 7.51
C GLU A 213 -20.50 -3.14 6.75
N LEU A 214 -19.83 -3.86 5.84
CA LEU A 214 -18.78 -3.29 5.01
C LEU A 214 -19.28 -2.14 4.14
N TYR A 215 -20.47 -2.29 3.55
CA TYR A 215 -21.10 -1.19 2.81
C TYR A 215 -21.34 0.02 3.69
N ASP A 216 -21.86 -0.19 4.90
CA ASP A 216 -22.15 0.89 5.84
C ASP A 216 -20.87 1.62 6.29
N LYS A 217 -19.76 0.89 6.48
CA LYS A 217 -18.42 1.45 6.76
C LYS A 217 -17.89 2.30 5.60
N VAL A 218 -17.87 1.75 4.37
CA VAL A 218 -17.39 2.48 3.18
C VAL A 218 -18.25 3.72 2.94
N LYS A 219 -19.58 3.63 3.12
CA LYS A 219 -20.49 4.77 3.01
C LYS A 219 -20.32 5.81 4.13
N GLY A 220 -19.82 5.39 5.29
CA GLY A 220 -19.52 6.27 6.42
C GLY A 220 -18.20 7.01 6.25
N ARG A 221 -17.19 6.39 5.64
CA ARG A 221 -15.84 6.93 5.47
C ARG A 221 -15.30 6.66 4.07
N ARG A 222 -15.08 7.73 3.32
CA ARG A 222 -14.40 7.68 2.03
C ARG A 222 -12.93 7.27 2.22
N ILE A 223 -12.46 6.31 1.44
CA ILE A 223 -11.03 5.99 1.32
C ILE A 223 -10.41 6.92 0.28
N ILE A 224 -9.34 7.63 0.65
CA ILE A 224 -8.55 8.45 -0.28
C ILE A 224 -7.40 7.58 -0.82
N ILE A 225 -7.60 7.01 -2.01
CA ILE A 225 -6.72 5.99 -2.57
C ILE A 225 -5.66 6.60 -3.52
N TRP A 226 -6.00 7.74 -4.15
CA TRP A 226 -5.17 8.48 -5.13
C TRP A 226 -5.31 10.00 -4.93
N GLU A 227 -4.28 10.75 -5.28
CA GLU A 227 -4.29 12.22 -5.30
C GLU A 227 -5.25 12.70 -6.41
N GLU A 228 -6.25 13.50 -6.08
CA GLU A 228 -7.35 13.87 -7.00
C GLU A 228 -6.95 14.85 -8.13
N GLU A 229 -5.66 14.99 -8.48
CA GLU A 229 -5.22 15.98 -9.47
C GLU A 229 -4.65 15.38 -10.78
N ARG A 230 -5.56 15.41 -11.79
CA ARG A 230 -5.40 15.49 -13.26
C ARG A 230 -5.08 14.27 -14.13
N GLU A 231 -6.09 14.02 -14.97
CA GLU A 231 -6.09 13.77 -16.42
C GLU A 231 -5.56 12.43 -16.94
N ARG A 232 -6.51 11.70 -17.56
CA ARG A 232 -6.39 10.39 -18.22
C ARG A 232 -6.02 9.23 -17.31
N ILE A 233 -7.03 8.72 -16.61
CA ILE A 233 -7.28 7.28 -16.79
C ILE A 233 -7.73 7.19 -18.25
N ASP A 234 -6.86 6.74 -19.15
CA ASP A 234 -7.28 6.39 -20.51
C ASP A 234 -8.52 5.48 -20.39
N ASP A 235 -9.54 5.71 -21.21
CA ASP A 235 -10.81 4.95 -21.20
C ASP A 235 -10.59 3.41 -21.23
N GLU A 236 -9.39 2.97 -21.63
CA GLU A 236 -8.92 1.58 -21.63
C GLU A 236 -8.66 0.97 -20.24
N GLN A 237 -8.26 1.78 -19.25
CA GLN A 237 -8.08 1.34 -17.86
C GLN A 237 -9.43 1.25 -17.15
N GLU A 238 -10.32 2.24 -17.32
CA GLU A 238 -11.70 2.20 -16.79
C GLU A 238 -12.44 0.96 -17.32
N THR A 239 -12.17 0.54 -18.57
CA THR A 239 -12.76 -0.67 -19.14
C THR A 239 -12.12 -1.95 -18.63
N THR A 240 -10.81 -2.02 -18.36
CA THR A 240 -10.22 -3.23 -17.75
C THR A 240 -10.74 -3.44 -16.33
N TRP A 241 -10.85 -2.36 -15.55
CA TRP A 241 -11.41 -2.37 -14.20
C TRP A 241 -12.92 -2.69 -14.15
N CYS A 242 -13.69 -2.17 -15.11
CA CYS A 242 -15.12 -2.48 -15.25
C CYS A 242 -15.42 -3.79 -16.00
N ARG A 243 -14.42 -4.51 -16.52
CA ARG A 243 -14.61 -5.78 -17.27
C ARG A 243 -14.30 -7.02 -16.43
N LEU A 244 -13.58 -6.87 -15.32
CA LEU A 244 -13.29 -7.97 -14.40
C LEU A 244 -14.51 -8.35 -13.54
N PHE A 245 -15.59 -7.56 -13.58
CA PHE A 245 -16.91 -7.80 -12.96
C PHE A 245 -18.03 -7.10 -13.74
#